data_AF-A0A7V4BRZ1-F1
#
_entry.id   AF-A0A7V4BRZ1-F1
#
_cell.length_a   1.000
_cell.length_b   1.000
_cell.length_c   1.000
_cell.angle_alpha   90.00
_cell.angle_beta   90.00
_cell.angle_gamma   90.00
#
_symmetry.space_group_name_H-M   'P 1'
#
loop_
_entity.id
_entity.type
_entity.pdbx_description
1 polymer ?
#
loop_
_entity_poly.entity_id
_entity_poly.type
_entity_poly.pdbx_seq_one_letter_code
_entity_poly.pdbx_strand_id
1 'polypeptide(L)'
;MAAEQKQREELQKRYQTVIARADQLFNQGNYDQAAKEYENALTILPDEAYPKQRLSKIKEIKNLLAQEAKKPAAQPKPAEKETVLPDLKFNNKEEREKYLKELLVKYPAGITCEIYKEKYRKITRYIVVRDNEANDYRKIEYKWGVEYYRNDKPITDLYFQTQIKPREGEYFVTVEM
;
A
#
# COMPACT_ATOMS: atom_id res chain seq x y z
N MET A 1 13.26 29.39 42.04
CA MET A 1 14.20 28.31 41.68
C MET A 1 13.81 26.93 42.23
N ALA A 2 13.83 26.66 43.55
CA ALA A 2 13.49 25.31 44.06
C ALA A 2 12.03 24.88 43.83
N ALA A 3 11.07 25.81 43.87
CA ALA A 3 9.65 25.51 43.64
C ALA A 3 9.32 25.23 42.16
N GLU A 4 9.95 25.96 41.23
CA GLU A 4 9.78 25.76 39.77
C GLU A 4 10.34 24.42 39.28
N GLN A 5 11.46 23.99 39.87
CA GLN A 5 12.08 22.71 39.53
C GLN A 5 11.19 21.54 39.96
N LYS A 6 10.65 21.60 41.18
CA LYS A 6 9.72 20.59 41.71
C LYS A 6 8.44 20.51 40.88
N GLN A 7 7.89 21.67 40.47
CA GLN A 7 6.72 21.74 39.59
C GLN A 7 7.01 21.15 38.21
N ARG A 8 8.21 21.40 37.64
CA ARG A 8 8.63 20.85 36.36
C ARG A 8 8.82 19.33 36.40
N GLU A 9 9.33 18.80 37.50
CA GLU A 9 9.46 17.36 37.72
C GLU A 9 8.10 16.66 37.83
N GLU A 10 7.14 17.28 38.53
CA GLU A 10 5.76 16.77 38.59
C GLU A 10 5.09 16.76 37.21
N LEU A 11 5.29 17.81 36.41
CA LEU A 11 4.79 17.88 35.03
C LEU A 11 5.44 16.81 34.14
N GLN A 12 6.76 16.57 34.26
CA GLN A 12 7.43 15.51 33.51
C GLN A 12 6.93 14.10 33.86
N LYS A 13 6.66 13.82 35.15
CA LYS A 13 6.09 12.52 35.57
C LYS A 13 4.70 12.30 34.99
N ARG A 14 3.86 13.33 35.01
CA ARG A 14 2.53 13.29 34.38
C ARG A 14 2.64 13.09 32.87
N TYR A 15 3.53 13.82 32.21
CA TYR A 15 3.81 13.68 30.79
C TYR A 15 4.24 12.26 30.41
N GLN A 16 5.21 11.65 31.11
CA GLN A 16 5.65 10.28 30.82
C GLN A 16 4.52 9.25 30.94
N THR A 17 3.66 9.40 31.95
CA THR A 17 2.50 8.51 32.15
C THR A 17 1.53 8.60 30.96
N VAL A 18 1.24 9.83 30.52
CA VAL A 18 0.34 10.08 29.38
C VAL A 18 0.96 9.56 28.08
N ILE A 19 2.26 9.75 27.87
CA ILE A 19 2.98 9.24 26.69
C ILE A 19 2.99 7.72 26.65
N ALA A 20 3.28 7.05 27.76
CA ALA A 20 3.27 5.58 27.80
C ALA A 20 1.88 5.02 27.44
N ARG A 21 0.81 5.67 27.92
CA ARG A 21 -0.56 5.31 27.57
C ARG A 21 -0.87 5.58 26.09
N ALA A 22 -0.44 6.72 25.57
CA ALA A 22 -0.58 7.09 24.17
C ALA A 22 0.12 6.10 23.23
N ASP A 23 1.36 5.72 23.54
CA ASP A 23 2.13 4.74 22.77
C ASP A 23 1.51 3.34 22.85
N GLN A 24 0.98 2.94 24.01
CA GLN A 24 0.25 1.68 24.13
C GLN A 24 -0.98 1.66 23.22
N LEU A 25 -1.79 2.72 23.24
CA LEU A 25 -2.96 2.85 22.37
C LEU A 25 -2.58 2.92 20.89
N PHE A 26 -1.46 3.59 20.57
CA PHE A 26 -0.89 3.64 19.22
C PHE A 26 -0.50 2.24 18.72
N ASN A 27 0.19 1.45 19.56
CA ASN A 27 0.59 0.08 19.24
C ASN A 27 -0.61 -0.89 19.16
N GLN A 28 -1.70 -0.58 19.87
CA GLN A 28 -2.97 -1.32 19.78
C GLN A 28 -3.81 -0.92 18.54
N GLY A 29 -3.36 0.05 17.74
CA GLY A 29 -4.11 0.55 16.58
C GLY A 29 -5.27 1.47 16.94
N ASN A 30 -5.41 1.87 18.21
CA ASN A 30 -6.42 2.80 18.68
C ASN A 30 -5.97 4.26 18.44
N TYR A 31 -5.77 4.62 17.18
CA TYR A 31 -5.21 5.92 16.77
C TYR A 31 -6.04 7.12 17.24
N ASP A 32 -7.37 6.99 17.35
CA ASP A 32 -8.25 8.02 17.90
C ASP A 32 -7.99 8.31 19.38
N GLN A 33 -7.84 7.27 20.18
CA GLN A 33 -7.56 7.40 21.60
C GLN A 33 -6.10 7.84 21.81
N ALA A 34 -5.17 7.29 21.04
CA ALA A 34 -3.76 7.67 21.08
C ALA A 34 -3.56 9.16 20.76
N ALA A 35 -4.28 9.71 19.77
CA ALA A 35 -4.20 11.13 19.44
C ALA A 35 -4.61 12.01 20.62
N LYS A 36 -5.73 11.70 21.28
CA LYS A 36 -6.18 12.45 22.45
C LYS A 36 -5.15 12.44 23.58
N GLU A 37 -4.51 11.29 23.83
CA GLU A 37 -3.46 11.19 24.84
C GLU A 37 -2.20 11.99 24.43
N TYR A 38 -1.79 11.98 23.16
CA TYR A 38 -0.68 12.82 22.70
C TYR A 38 -0.99 14.32 22.73
N GLU A 39 -2.25 14.72 22.49
CA GLU A 39 -2.69 16.12 22.66
C GLU A 39 -2.66 16.52 24.14
N ASN A 40 -3.10 15.64 25.05
CA ASN A 40 -2.96 15.86 26.50
C ASN A 40 -1.49 15.95 26.93
N ALA A 41 -0.59 15.22 26.29
CA ALA A 41 0.84 15.35 26.58
C ALA A 41 1.37 16.76 26.21
N LEU A 42 0.84 17.37 25.14
CA LEU A 42 1.18 18.73 24.72
C LEU A 42 0.55 19.81 25.59
N THR A 43 -0.56 19.54 26.28
CA THR A 43 -1.11 20.49 27.26
C THR A 43 -0.28 20.52 28.55
N ILE A 44 0.39 19.40 28.89
CA ILE A 44 1.31 19.31 30.04
C ILE A 44 2.68 19.90 29.68
N LEU A 45 3.24 19.54 28.52
CA LEU A 45 4.51 20.04 28.00
C LEU A 45 4.40 20.39 26.51
N PRO A 46 4.03 21.63 26.17
CA PRO A 46 3.84 22.06 24.78
C PRO A 46 5.15 22.18 23.98
N ASP A 47 6.28 22.24 24.68
CA ASP A 47 7.61 22.37 24.07
C ASP A 47 8.13 21.05 23.49
N GLU A 48 7.51 19.93 23.86
CA GLU A 48 7.95 18.60 23.43
C GLU A 48 7.65 18.31 21.96
N ALA A 49 8.66 17.83 21.23
CA ALA A 49 8.54 17.47 19.82
C ALA A 49 7.90 16.09 19.60
N TYR A 50 8.11 15.17 20.54
CA TYR A 50 7.68 13.77 20.43
C TYR A 50 6.16 13.60 20.21
N PRO A 51 5.27 14.26 20.98
CA PRO A 51 3.83 14.10 20.78
C PRO A 51 3.38 14.78 19.48
N LYS A 52 4.01 15.88 19.06
CA LYS A 52 3.73 16.57 17.77
C LYS A 52 4.03 15.65 16.59
N GLN A 53 5.16 14.93 16.64
CA GLN A 53 5.53 13.95 15.62
C GLN A 53 4.56 12.76 15.62
N ARG A 54 4.18 12.26 16.79
CA ARG A 54 3.22 11.15 16.91
C ARG A 54 1.83 11.53 16.41
N LEU A 55 1.35 12.73 16.71
CA LEU A 55 0.08 13.26 16.19
C LEU A 55 0.10 13.40 14.68
N SER A 56 1.20 13.90 14.10
CA SER A 56 1.36 13.97 12.64
C SER A 56 1.31 12.58 12.01
N LYS A 57 2.00 11.60 12.62
CA LYS A 57 1.99 10.21 12.17
C LYS A 57 0.60 9.56 12.30
N ILE A 58 -0.11 9.82 13.39
CA ILE A 58 -1.50 9.38 13.56
C ILE A 58 -2.40 10.02 12.52
N LYS A 59 -2.25 11.32 12.24
CA LYS A 59 -3.03 12.02 11.22
C LYS A 59 -2.78 11.44 9.84
N GLU A 60 -1.52 11.09 9.53
CA GLU A 60 -1.15 10.41 8.29
C GLU A 60 -1.78 9.01 8.22
N ILE A 61 -1.66 8.19 9.27
CA ILE A 61 -2.29 6.87 9.36
C ILE A 61 -3.81 6.99 9.22
N LYS A 62 -4.45 7.92 9.91
CA LYS A 62 -5.89 8.18 9.81
C LYS A 62 -6.29 8.67 8.43
N ASN A 63 -5.47 9.48 7.77
CA ASN A 63 -5.73 9.93 6.40
C ASN A 63 -5.57 8.78 5.40
N LEU A 64 -4.64 7.86 5.64
CA LEU A 64 -4.53 6.60 4.89
C LEU A 64 -5.77 5.71 5.11
N LEU A 65 -6.21 5.55 6.37
CA LEU A 65 -7.42 4.80 6.74
C LEU A 65 -8.72 5.48 6.24
N ALA A 66 -8.78 6.81 6.20
CA ALA A 66 -9.95 7.56 5.71
C ALA A 66 -10.03 7.56 4.19
N GLN A 67 -8.89 7.51 3.49
CA GLN A 67 -8.84 7.21 2.06
C GLN A 67 -9.31 5.78 1.75
N GLU A 68 -9.22 4.85 2.69
CA GLU A 68 -9.87 3.53 2.57
C GLU A 68 -11.40 3.59 2.75
N ALA A 69 -11.96 4.60 3.45
CA ALA A 69 -13.38 4.69 3.78
C ALA A 69 -14.23 5.61 2.88
N LYS A 70 -13.62 6.54 2.13
CA LYS A 70 -14.31 7.44 1.17
C LYS A 70 -14.06 7.05 -0.29
N LYS A 71 -14.31 5.78 -0.65
CA LYS A 71 -14.64 5.40 -2.03
C LYS A 71 -16.16 5.22 -2.13
N PRO A 72 -16.88 5.92 -3.02
CA PRO A 72 -18.20 5.46 -3.45
C PRO A 72 -18.04 4.04 -4.03
N ALA A 73 -19.02 3.18 -3.77
CA ALA A 73 -19.03 1.76 -4.09
C ALA A 73 -18.41 1.40 -5.45
N ALA A 74 -17.24 0.75 -5.40
CA ALA A 74 -16.64 -0.22 -6.34
C ALA A 74 -15.11 -0.08 -6.27
N GLN A 75 -14.51 -0.69 -5.23
CA GLN A 75 -13.12 -1.13 -5.30
C GLN A 75 -13.07 -2.39 -6.19
N PRO A 76 -11.87 -2.83 -6.61
CA PRO A 76 -10.97 -3.52 -5.70
C PRO A 76 -9.60 -2.87 -5.45
N LYS A 77 -9.09 -3.28 -4.29
CA LYS A 77 -7.72 -3.19 -3.80
C LYS A 77 -6.90 -4.35 -4.41
N PRO A 78 -5.58 -4.17 -4.67
CA PRO A 78 -4.67 -5.30 -4.76
C PRO A 78 -4.66 -6.05 -3.42
N ALA A 79 -4.65 -7.37 -3.53
CA ALA A 79 -4.78 -8.32 -2.45
C ALA A 79 -3.75 -8.15 -1.33
N GLU A 80 -4.10 -8.71 -0.17
CA GLU A 80 -3.20 -9.10 0.91
C GLU A 80 -1.85 -9.64 0.40
N LYS A 81 -0.82 -9.39 1.20
CA LYS A 81 0.57 -9.84 1.06
C LYS A 81 0.70 -11.27 0.53
N GLU A 82 0.77 -11.42 -0.79
CA GLU A 82 1.51 -12.48 -1.44
C GLU A 82 2.73 -11.80 -2.06
N THR A 83 3.87 -11.87 -1.36
CA THR A 83 5.18 -11.38 -1.84
C THR A 83 5.72 -12.20 -3.02
N VAL A 84 4.98 -13.24 -3.41
CA VAL A 84 5.28 -14.14 -4.51
C VAL A 84 4.09 -14.07 -5.45
N LEU A 85 4.34 -13.75 -6.73
CA LEU A 85 3.28 -13.79 -7.73
C LEU A 85 2.87 -15.25 -7.95
N PRO A 86 1.59 -15.64 -7.77
CA PRO A 86 1.18 -17.02 -7.97
C PRO A 86 1.39 -17.42 -9.44
N ASP A 87 1.88 -18.64 -9.63
CA ASP A 87 2.07 -19.24 -10.94
C ASP A 87 0.69 -19.32 -11.62
N LEU A 88 0.50 -18.56 -12.70
CA LEU A 88 -0.74 -18.67 -13.46
C LEU A 88 -0.65 -19.98 -14.24
N LYS A 89 -1.21 -21.05 -13.69
CA LYS A 89 -1.54 -22.24 -14.48
C LYS A 89 -3.04 -22.29 -14.59
N PHE A 90 -3.60 -21.80 -15.69
CA PHE A 90 -5.01 -21.99 -15.97
C PHE A 90 -5.18 -23.40 -16.51
N ASN A 91 -5.96 -24.24 -15.82
CA ASN A 91 -6.24 -25.57 -16.33
C ASN A 91 -7.21 -25.49 -17.52
N ASN A 92 -8.12 -24.50 -17.51
CA ASN A 92 -9.17 -24.34 -18.51
C ASN A 92 -9.37 -22.88 -18.96
N LYS A 93 -9.97 -22.69 -20.15
CA LYS A 93 -10.30 -21.36 -20.71
C LYS A 93 -11.19 -20.53 -19.78
N GLU A 94 -12.15 -21.16 -19.10
CA GLU A 94 -13.09 -20.50 -18.19
C GLU A 94 -12.41 -19.91 -16.95
N GLU A 95 -11.42 -20.59 -16.37
CA GLU A 95 -10.66 -20.08 -15.23
C GLU A 95 -9.89 -18.81 -15.60
N ARG A 96 -9.31 -18.81 -16.82
CA ARG A 96 -8.67 -17.62 -17.38
C ARG A 96 -9.66 -16.49 -17.56
N GLU A 97 -10.83 -16.75 -18.14
CA GLU A 97 -11.86 -15.71 -18.33
C GLU A 97 -12.38 -15.16 -16.99
N LYS A 98 -12.55 -16.02 -15.99
CA LYS A 98 -12.91 -15.61 -14.63
C LYS A 98 -11.82 -14.73 -14.01
N TYR A 99 -10.55 -15.12 -14.15
CA TYR A 99 -9.41 -14.34 -13.70
C TYR A 99 -9.35 -12.96 -14.37
N LEU A 100 -9.51 -12.89 -15.69
CA LEU A 100 -9.50 -11.62 -16.42
C LEU A 100 -10.68 -10.73 -16.01
N LYS A 101 -11.87 -11.30 -15.80
CA LYS A 101 -13.02 -10.57 -15.24
C LYS A 101 -12.73 -10.08 -13.83
N GLU A 102 -12.10 -10.89 -12.99
CA GLU A 102 -11.66 -10.45 -11.67
C GLU A 102 -10.65 -9.31 -11.76
N LEU A 103 -9.71 -9.32 -12.72
CA LEU A 103 -8.80 -8.19 -12.93
C LEU A 103 -9.52 -6.92 -13.38
N LEU A 104 -10.54 -7.07 -14.23
CA LEU A 104 -11.34 -5.94 -14.68
C LEU A 104 -12.15 -5.30 -13.55
N VAL A 105 -12.64 -6.12 -12.62
CA VAL A 105 -13.17 -5.60 -11.38
C VAL A 105 -12.00 -4.96 -10.64
N LYS A 106 -10.90 -5.70 -10.37
CA LYS A 106 -9.73 -5.35 -9.52
C LYS A 106 -8.97 -4.09 -9.85
N TYR A 107 -8.84 -3.75 -11.11
CA TYR A 107 -7.98 -2.65 -11.53
C TYR A 107 -8.80 -1.68 -12.38
N PRO A 108 -8.69 -0.37 -12.13
CA PRO A 108 -9.38 0.62 -12.94
C PRO A 108 -8.85 0.61 -14.38
N ALA A 109 -9.63 1.18 -15.30
CA ALA A 109 -9.19 1.40 -16.67
C ALA A 109 -7.84 2.14 -16.70
N GLY A 110 -6.85 1.53 -17.34
CA GLY A 110 -5.46 1.99 -17.31
C GLY A 110 -4.45 0.85 -17.31
N ILE A 111 -3.23 1.16 -16.89
CA ILE A 111 -2.12 0.22 -16.74
C ILE A 111 -1.67 0.24 -15.29
N THR A 112 -1.72 -0.91 -14.65
CA THR A 112 -1.10 -1.12 -13.33
C THR A 112 0.14 -1.99 -13.49
N CYS A 113 1.28 -1.51 -13.04
CA CYS A 113 2.55 -2.23 -13.03
C CYS A 113 2.85 -2.69 -11.60
N GLU A 114 2.98 -3.99 -11.38
CA GLU A 114 3.35 -4.63 -10.11
C GLU A 114 4.74 -5.26 -10.25
N ILE A 115 5.67 -4.92 -9.36
CA ILE A 115 7.04 -5.45 -9.38
C ILE A 115 7.24 -6.38 -8.18
N TYR A 116 7.56 -7.64 -8.45
CA TYR A 116 7.87 -8.68 -7.46
C TYR A 116 9.34 -9.05 -7.55
N LYS A 117 10.07 -8.93 -6.44
CA LYS A 117 11.50 -9.27 -6.37
C LYS A 117 11.66 -10.58 -5.61
N GLU A 118 11.98 -11.67 -6.32
CA GLU A 118 12.32 -12.96 -5.71
C GLU A 118 13.84 -13.17 -5.63
N LYS A 119 14.28 -14.19 -4.88
CA LYS A 119 15.70 -14.51 -4.64
C LYS A 119 16.49 -14.83 -5.92
N TYR A 120 15.85 -15.37 -6.95
CA TYR A 120 16.50 -15.85 -8.18
C TYR A 120 15.91 -15.29 -9.49
N ARG A 121 14.79 -14.57 -9.41
CA ARG A 121 14.11 -13.96 -10.56
C ARG A 121 13.37 -12.70 -10.13
N LYS A 122 13.18 -11.78 -11.05
CA LYS A 122 12.35 -10.59 -10.85
C LYS A 122 11.15 -10.68 -11.78
N ILE A 123 9.95 -10.58 -11.25
CA ILE A 123 8.72 -10.64 -12.03
C ILE A 123 8.11 -9.25 -12.07
N THR A 124 7.87 -8.72 -13.26
CA THR A 124 7.14 -7.47 -13.46
C THR A 124 5.84 -7.75 -14.19
N ARG A 125 4.73 -7.51 -13.52
CA ARG A 125 3.38 -7.78 -13.99
C ARG A 125 2.70 -6.46 -14.39
N TYR A 126 2.16 -6.38 -15.59
CA TYR A 126 1.41 -5.24 -16.10
C TYR A 126 -0.03 -5.66 -16.36
N ILE A 127 -0.96 -5.03 -15.68
CA ILE A 127 -2.39 -5.27 -15.80
C ILE A 127 -2.94 -4.11 -16.61
N VAL A 128 -3.31 -4.41 -17.86
CA VAL A 128 -3.78 -3.42 -18.83
C VAL A 128 -5.28 -3.60 -18.97
N VAL A 129 -6.05 -2.62 -18.50
CA VAL A 129 -7.51 -2.59 -18.58
C VAL A 129 -7.91 -1.52 -19.59
N ARG A 130 -8.37 -1.94 -20.77
CA ARG A 130 -8.79 -1.07 -21.88
C ARG A 130 -10.07 -1.61 -22.49
N ASP A 131 -10.95 -0.73 -22.94
CA ASP A 131 -12.15 -1.13 -23.69
C ASP A 131 -13.03 -2.16 -22.93
N ASN A 132 -13.02 -2.09 -21.59
CA ASN A 132 -13.68 -3.05 -20.71
C ASN A 132 -13.17 -4.50 -20.86
N GLU A 133 -11.89 -4.65 -21.20
CA GLU A 133 -11.14 -5.90 -21.20
C GLU A 133 -9.85 -5.74 -20.37
N ALA A 134 -9.63 -6.65 -19.41
CA ALA A 134 -8.38 -6.72 -18.67
C ALA A 134 -7.44 -7.75 -19.30
N ASN A 135 -6.17 -7.39 -19.42
CA ASN A 135 -5.10 -8.26 -19.86
C ASN A 135 -3.96 -8.24 -18.84
N ASP A 136 -3.46 -9.43 -18.53
CA ASP A 136 -2.31 -9.65 -17.67
C ASP A 136 -1.07 -9.87 -18.54
N TYR A 137 -0.04 -9.05 -18.36
CA TYR A 137 1.25 -9.19 -19.00
C TYR A 137 2.32 -9.43 -17.94
N ARG A 138 3.21 -10.40 -18.13
CA ARG A 138 4.28 -10.67 -17.17
C ARG A 138 5.61 -10.70 -17.87
N LYS A 139 6.60 -10.06 -17.25
CA LYS A 139 8.01 -10.14 -17.62
C LYS A 139 8.73 -10.84 -16.48
N ILE A 140 9.31 -12.00 -16.76
CA ILE A 140 10.08 -12.78 -15.79
C ILE A 140 11.55 -12.66 -16.16
N GLU A 141 12.32 -11.99 -15.32
CA GLU A 141 13.75 -11.76 -15.51
C GLU A 141 14.54 -12.75 -14.63
N TYR A 142 15.27 -13.67 -15.26
CA TYR A 142 16.19 -14.59 -14.61
C TYR A 142 17.63 -14.11 -14.82
N LYS A 143 18.59 -14.79 -14.18
CA LYS A 143 20.03 -14.53 -14.41
C LYS A 143 20.49 -14.89 -15.84
N TRP A 144 19.77 -15.78 -16.53
CA TRP A 144 20.17 -16.34 -17.83
C TRP A 144 19.22 -15.97 -18.99
N GLY A 145 18.19 -15.17 -18.74
CA GLY A 145 17.22 -14.82 -19.78
C GLY A 145 16.01 -14.07 -19.25
N VAL A 146 15.17 -13.59 -20.16
CA VAL A 146 13.92 -12.91 -19.86
C VAL A 146 12.80 -13.57 -20.64
N GLU A 147 11.69 -13.87 -19.97
CA GLU A 147 10.50 -14.44 -20.57
C GLU A 147 9.33 -13.44 -20.48
N TYR A 148 8.47 -13.43 -21.49
CA TYR A 148 7.31 -12.55 -21.55
C TYR A 148 6.03 -13.38 -21.74
N TYR A 149 5.00 -13.05 -20.99
CA TYR A 149 3.71 -13.74 -21.03
C TYR A 149 2.57 -12.73 -21.16
N ARG A 150 1.48 -13.16 -21.81
CA ARG A 150 0.17 -12.53 -21.82
C ARG A 150 -0.89 -13.55 -21.46
N ASN A 151 -1.63 -13.32 -20.39
CA ASN A 151 -2.72 -14.18 -19.93
C ASN A 151 -2.31 -15.67 -19.93
N ASP A 152 -1.16 -15.98 -19.31
CA ASP A 152 -0.48 -17.31 -19.27
C ASP A 152 0.16 -17.81 -20.58
N LYS A 153 0.00 -17.11 -21.70
CA LYS A 153 0.65 -17.52 -22.97
C LYS A 153 1.98 -16.80 -23.18
N PRO A 154 3.07 -17.50 -23.56
CA PRO A 154 4.32 -16.85 -23.90
C PRO A 154 4.14 -15.95 -25.13
N ILE A 155 4.78 -14.78 -25.10
CA ILE A 155 4.74 -13.77 -26.17
C ILE A 155 6.16 -13.24 -26.44
N THR A 156 6.33 -12.50 -27.53
CA THR A 156 7.59 -11.83 -27.86
C THR A 156 7.74 -10.52 -27.10
N ASP A 157 8.99 -10.10 -26.87
CA ASP A 157 9.32 -8.78 -26.30
C ASP A 157 8.67 -7.63 -27.06
N LEU A 158 8.75 -7.65 -28.40
CA LEU A 158 8.16 -6.62 -29.25
C LEU A 158 6.66 -6.49 -29.00
N TYR A 159 5.95 -7.63 -28.95
CA TYR A 159 4.53 -7.63 -28.67
C TYR A 159 4.25 -7.11 -27.27
N PHE A 160 4.97 -7.58 -26.25
CA PHE A 160 4.83 -7.11 -24.87
C PHE A 160 4.94 -5.59 -24.76
N GLN A 161 6.01 -5.00 -25.30
CA GLN A 161 6.24 -3.56 -25.25
C GLN A 161 5.14 -2.74 -25.93
N THR A 162 4.54 -3.25 -27.01
CA THR A 162 3.43 -2.54 -27.68
C THR A 162 2.18 -2.46 -26.80
N GLN A 163 1.96 -3.46 -25.95
CA GLN A 163 0.73 -3.56 -25.16
C GLN A 163 0.80 -2.74 -23.88
N ILE A 164 1.97 -2.71 -23.23
CA ILE A 164 2.19 -2.00 -21.95
C ILE A 164 2.49 -0.50 -22.11
N LYS A 165 2.54 0.02 -23.35
CA LYS A 165 2.71 1.45 -23.61
C LYS A 165 1.42 2.20 -23.22
N PRO A 166 1.46 3.16 -22.28
CA PRO A 166 0.29 3.95 -21.92
C PRO A 166 -0.18 4.80 -23.11
N ARG A 167 -1.50 4.91 -23.29
CA ARG A 167 -2.10 5.87 -24.23
C ARG A 167 -2.15 7.27 -23.60
N GLU A 168 -2.26 8.30 -24.42
CA GLU A 168 -2.38 9.68 -23.92
C GLU A 168 -3.61 9.82 -23.01
N GLY A 169 -3.39 10.26 -21.76
CA GLY A 169 -4.45 10.34 -20.74
C GLY A 169 -4.78 9.04 -19.99
N GLU A 170 -4.06 7.95 -20.26
CA GLU A 170 -4.29 6.65 -19.62
C GLU A 170 -3.60 6.57 -18.24
N TYR A 171 -4.34 6.06 -17.24
CA TYR A 171 -3.86 5.94 -15.86
C TYR A 171 -2.69 4.94 -15.79
N PHE A 172 -1.50 5.36 -15.36
CA PHE A 172 -0.33 4.48 -15.17
C PHE A 172 0.12 4.52 -13.71
N VAL A 173 0.01 3.39 -13.00
CA VAL A 173 0.47 3.25 -11.62
C VAL A 173 1.49 2.15 -11.51
N THR A 174 2.56 2.41 -10.76
CA THR A 174 3.55 1.40 -10.38
C THR A 174 3.42 1.10 -8.89
N VAL A 175 3.30 -0.18 -8.57
CA VAL A 175 3.23 -0.74 -7.23
C VAL A 175 4.43 -1.67 -7.06
N GLU A 176 5.28 -1.38 -6.09
CA GLU A 176 6.32 -2.32 -5.67
C GLU A 176 5.75 -3.21 -4.56
N MET A 177 5.85 -4.54 -4.75
CA MET A 177 5.33 -5.57 -3.84
C MET A 177 6.47 -6.28 -3.10
#